data_AF-A0A2D9BG21-F1
#
_entry.id   AF-A0A2D9BG21-F1
#
_cell.length_a   1.000
_cell.length_b   1.000
_cell.length_c   1.000
_cell.angle_alpha   90.00
_cell.angle_beta   90.00
_cell.angle_gamma   90.00
#
_symmetry.space_group_name_H-M   'P 1'
#
loop_
_entity.id
_entity.type
_entity.pdbx_description
1 polymer ?
#
loop_
_entity_poly.entity_id
_entity_poly.type
_entity_poly.pdbx_seq_one_letter_code
_entity_poly.pdbx_strand_id
1 'polypeptide(L)' 'MKIFIYILIVLAAGLMIFNATKLDFDHLLEGESLVAAICLLAGACAILLLVILQVSQAIDKKKKRR' A
#
# COMPACT_ATOMS: atom_id res chain seq x y z
N MET A 1 3.06 13.85 -10.56
CA MET A 1 3.28 12.51 -10.01
C MET A 1 2.02 11.67 -9.79
N LYS A 2 0.83 12.04 -10.33
CA LYS A 2 -0.42 11.29 -10.05
C LYS A 2 -0.45 9.90 -10.69
N ILE A 3 0.09 9.78 -11.92
CA ILE A 3 0.18 8.51 -12.65
C ILE A 3 1.06 7.49 -11.92
N PHE A 4 2.22 7.92 -11.41
CA PHE A 4 3.12 7.05 -10.64
C PHE A 4 2.43 6.49 -9.38
N ILE A 5 1.70 7.33 -8.66
CA ILE A 5 0.95 6.91 -7.47
C ILE A 5 -0.18 5.93 -7.84
N TYR A 6 -0.88 6.17 -8.95
CA TYR A 6 -1.92 5.26 -9.43
C TYR A 6 -1.34 3.88 -9.80
N ILE A 7 -0.18 3.85 -10.47
CA ILE A 7 0.52 2.59 -10.80
C ILE A 7 0.91 1.83 -9.53
N LEU A 8 1.46 2.52 -8.52
CA LEU A 8 1.83 1.90 -7.25
C LEU A 8 0.61 1.38 -6.48
N ILE A 9 -0.52 2.09 -6.52
CA ILE A 9 -1.77 1.61 -5.91
C ILE A 9 -2.26 0.34 -6.59
N VAL A 10 -2.23 0.27 -7.93
CA VAL A 10 -2.64 -0.93 -8.68
C VAL A 10 -1.71 -2.10 -8.37
N LEU A 11 -0.40 -1.86 -8.31
CA LEU A 11 0.58 -2.89 -7.96
C LEU A 11 0.35 -3.43 -6.53
N ALA A 12 0.13 -2.53 -5.57
CA ALA A 12 -0.17 -2.88 -4.19
C ALA A 12 -1.47 -3.67 -4.08
N ALA A 13 -2.52 -3.28 -4.81
CA ALA A 13 -3.79 -4.00 -4.84
C ALA A 13 -3.63 -5.43 -5.38
N GLY A 14 -2.88 -5.62 -6.47
CA GLY A 14 -2.59 -6.95 -7.01
C GLY A 14 -1.84 -7.85 -6.04
N LEU A 15 -0.84 -7.31 -5.36
CA LEU A 15 -0.11 -8.00 -4.29
C LEU A 15 -1.01 -8.35 -3.10
N MET A 16 -1.91 -7.44 -2.72
CA MET A 16 -2.85 -7.65 -1.61
C MET A 16 -3.84 -8.77 -1.93
N ILE A 17 -4.36 -8.83 -3.16
CA ILE A 17 -5.25 -9.90 -3.62
C ILE A 17 -4.53 -11.26 -3.63
N PHE A 18 -3.30 -11.32 -4.15
CA PHE A 18 -2.52 -12.57 -4.14
C PHE A 18 -2.26 -13.06 -2.71
N ASN A 19 -1.87 -12.17 -1.80
CA ASN A 19 -1.65 -12.53 -0.40
C ASN A 19 -2.95 -12.89 0.34
N ALA A 20 -4.08 -12.25 0.01
CA ALA A 20 -5.38 -12.59 0.58
C ALA A 20 -5.82 -14.01 0.22
N THR A 21 -5.48 -14.52 -0.97
CA THR A 21 -5.78 -15.93 -1.34
C THR A 21 -4.93 -16.96 -0.60
N LYS A 22 -3.82 -16.54 0.02
CA LYS A 22 -2.91 -17.37 0.81
C LYS A 22 -3.09 -17.20 2.32
N LEU A 23 -4.01 -16.33 2.75
CA LEU A 23 -4.22 -16.01 4.14
C LEU A 23 -5.11 -17.07 4.78
N ASP A 24 -4.49 -17.92 5.59
CA ASP A 24 -5.20 -18.92 6.38
C ASP A 24 -5.48 -18.34 7.77
N PHE A 25 -6.74 -17.99 8.03
CA PHE A 25 -7.19 -17.32 9.26
C PHE A 25 -7.15 -18.23 10.50
N ASP A 26 -6.97 -19.52 10.31
CA ASP A 26 -6.85 -20.48 11.40
C ASP A 26 -5.38 -20.58 11.89
N HIS A 27 -4.41 -20.33 10.99
CA HIS A 27 -2.97 -20.42 11.26
C HIS A 27 -2.21 -19.16 10.80
N LEU A 28 -2.64 -17.96 11.21
CA LEU A 28 -2.02 -16.69 10.78
C LEU A 28 -0.51 -16.57 11.04
N LEU A 29 0.03 -17.32 11.99
CA LEU A 29 1.43 -17.24 12.42
C LEU A 29 2.30 -18.38 11.86
N GLU A 30 1.74 -19.25 11.02
CA GLU A 30 2.44 -20.44 10.54
C GLU A 30 2.73 -20.36 9.03
N GLY A 31 4.00 -20.57 8.68
CA GLY A 31 4.48 -20.67 7.29
C GLY A 31 4.04 -19.50 6.40
N GLU A 32 3.27 -19.82 5.35
CA GLU A 32 2.86 -18.87 4.31
C GLU A 32 1.84 -17.82 4.81
N SER A 33 1.11 -18.11 5.90
CA SER A 33 0.10 -17.17 6.43
C SER A 33 0.74 -15.97 7.15
N LEU A 34 1.90 -16.17 7.80
CA LEU A 34 2.68 -15.08 8.40
C LEU A 34 3.15 -14.10 7.30
N VAL A 35 3.61 -14.64 6.16
CA VAL A 35 4.03 -13.84 5.01
C VAL A 35 2.84 -13.06 4.43
N ALA A 36 1.68 -13.70 4.31
CA ALA A 36 0.46 -13.04 3.88
C ALA A 36 0.04 -11.89 4.81
N ALA A 37 0.12 -12.09 6.14
CA ALA A 37 -0.18 -11.07 7.13
C ALA A 37 0.80 -9.88 7.07
N ILE A 38 2.10 -10.13 6.95
CA ILE A 38 3.11 -9.08 6.79
C ILE A 38 2.91 -8.31 5.48
N CYS A 39 2.59 -9.00 4.38
CA CYS A 39 2.29 -8.34 3.11
C CYS A 39 1.03 -7.48 3.18
N LEU A 40 0.00 -7.92 3.90
CA LEU A 40 -1.20 -7.12 4.13
C LEU A 40 -0.86 -5.82 4.89
N LEU A 41 -0.06 -5.94 5.95
CA LEU A 41 0.39 -4.80 6.76
C LEU A 41 1.30 -3.85 5.96
N ALA A 42 2.23 -4.41 5.19
CA ALA A 42 3.12 -3.66 4.31
C ALA A 42 2.35 -2.93 3.21
N GLY A 43 1.34 -3.56 2.61
CA GLY A 43 0.44 -2.96 1.64
C GLY A 43 -0.33 -1.77 2.23
N ALA A 44 -0.88 -1.94 3.44
CA ALA A 44 -1.54 -0.85 4.16
C ALA A 44 -0.59 0.33 4.44
N CYS A 45 0.63 0.02 4.88
CA CYS A 45 1.67 1.03 5.14
C CYS A 45 2.09 1.78 3.85
N ALA A 46 2.25 1.06 2.74
CA ALA A 46 2.57 1.66 1.45
C ALA A 46 1.48 2.64 0.97
N ILE A 47 0.20 2.26 1.10
CA ILE A 47 -0.93 3.14 0.76
C ILE A 47 -0.89 4.41 1.62
N LEU A 48 -0.65 4.28 2.93
CA LEU A 48 -0.49 5.41 3.86
C LEU A 48 0.60 6.38 3.39
N LEU A 49 1.80 5.87 3.07
CA LEU A 49 2.91 6.70 2.58
C LEU A 49 2.57 7.42 1.26
N LEU A 50 1.86 6.76 0.36
CA LEU A 50 1.42 7.35 -0.91
C LEU A 50 0.42 8.49 -0.70
N VAL A 51 -0.52 8.33 0.25
CA VAL A 51 -1.47 9.38 0.63
C VAL A 51 -0.73 10.58 1.22
N ILE A 52 0.22 10.34 2.15
CA ILE A 52 1.05 11.40 2.74
C ILE A 52 1.82 12.15 1.65
N LEU A 53 2.40 11.42 0.68
CA LEU A 53 3.12 12.03 -0.43
C LEU A 53 2.21 12.88 -1.32
N GLN A 54 0.94 12.49 -1.52
CA GLN A 54 -0.03 13.32 -2.24
C GLN A 54 -0.36 14.61 -1.49
N VAL A 55 -0.56 14.53 -0.17
CA VAL A 55 -0.80 15.71 0.67
C VAL A 55 0.40 16.65 0.64
N SER A 56 1.62 16.12 0.78
CA SER A 56 2.86 16.90 0.71
C SER A 56 3.01 17.63 -0.63
N GLN A 57 2.76 16.95 -1.75
CA GLN A 57 2.74 17.58 -3.07
C GLN A 57 1.63 18.62 -3.26
N ALA A 58 0.46 18.41 -2.64
CA ALA A 58 -0.63 19.38 -2.69
C ALA A 58 -0.25 20.67 -1.93
N ILE A 59 0.47 20.55 -0.81
CA ILE A 59 1.00 21.67 -0.06
C ILE A 59 2.08 22.39 -0.88
N ASP A 60 3.04 21.66 -1.46
CA ASP A 60 4.10 22.24 -2.30
C ASP A 60 3.55 23.05 -3.47
N LYS A 61 2.54 22.51 -4.18
CA LYS A 61 1.84 23.23 -5.25
C LYS A 61 1.16 24.51 -4.78
N LYS A 62 0.57 24.52 -3.58
CA LYS A 62 -0.04 25.73 -3.01
C LYS A 62 1.03 26.75 -2.61
N LYS A 63 2.15 26.30 -2.06
CA LYS A 63 3.28 27.15 -1.67
C LYS A 63 3.93 27.82 -2.89
N LYS A 64 4.09 27.09 -4.00
CA LYS A 64 4.71 27.61 -5.24
C LYS A 64 3.81 28.56 -6.06
N ARG A 65 2.52 28.65 -5.73
CA ARG A 65 1.55 29.57 -6.38
C ARG A 65 1.45 30.93 -5.68
N ARG A 66 2.16 31.13 -4.56
CA ARG A 66 2.36 32.43 -3.90
C ARG A 66 3.72 33.01 -4.28
#